data_AF-A0A8J6GZA6-F1
#
_entry.id   AF-A0A8J6GZA6-F1
#
_cell.length_a   1.000
_cell.length_b   1.000
_cell.length_c   1.000
_cell.angle_alpha   90.00
_cell.angle_beta   90.00
_cell.angle_gamma   90.00
#
_symmetry.space_group_name_H-M   'P 1'
#
loop_
_entity.id
_entity.type
_entity.pdbx_description
1 polymer ?
#
loop_
_entity_poly.entity_id
_entity_poly.type
_entity_poly.pdbx_seq_one_letter_code
_entity_poly.pdbx_strand_id
1 'polypeptide(L)'
;MENGAVYSPTTEAAPGAGRGARSGLAAYFFLGRLPWSRRILKGLQLLLSLLAFICEEVVSECTLCGGLYFFEFVSCSAFLLSLVLLIVYCTPVHDRVDAGKVKSSDFYITLGTGCVFLLASIIFVSTHAGTSAEIAAIVFGFMASLVFLIDFVVMLHERRQESQLRKPENNARAEALTEPLNA
;
A
#
# COMPACT_ATOMS: atom_id res chain seq x y z
N MET A 1 -45.64 -47.86 -7.72
CA MET A 1 -46.44 -46.71 -8.18
C MET A 1 -46.10 -45.52 -7.29
N GLU A 2 -45.53 -44.50 -7.92
CA GLU A 2 -45.62 -43.06 -7.64
C GLU A 2 -45.23 -42.50 -6.26
N ASN A 3 -43.96 -42.07 -6.19
CA ASN A 3 -43.47 -40.72 -5.89
C ASN A 3 -44.46 -39.69 -5.32
N GLY A 4 -44.06 -38.98 -4.25
CA GLY A 4 -44.55 -37.63 -4.03
C GLY A 4 -44.28 -37.00 -2.66
N ALA A 5 -43.14 -36.31 -2.56
CA ALA A 5 -42.92 -35.14 -1.71
C ALA A 5 -42.65 -35.43 -0.21
N VAL A 6 -41.76 -34.76 0.52
CA VAL A 6 -41.14 -33.44 0.35
C VAL A 6 -39.79 -33.51 1.08
N TYR A 7 -38.67 -33.36 0.36
CA TYR A 7 -37.40 -33.00 0.98
C TYR A 7 -37.61 -31.70 1.76
N SER A 8 -37.43 -31.72 3.09
CA SER A 8 -37.39 -30.48 3.87
C SER A 8 -36.08 -29.75 3.54
N PRO A 9 -36.12 -28.48 3.14
CA PRO A 9 -34.92 -27.75 2.78
C PRO A 9 -34.05 -27.57 4.03
N THR A 10 -32.77 -27.83 3.83
CA THR A 10 -31.64 -27.45 4.68
C THR A 10 -31.91 -26.14 5.41
N THR A 11 -32.11 -26.21 6.73
CA THR A 11 -32.07 -25.03 7.59
C THR A 11 -30.60 -24.62 7.69
N GLU A 12 -30.13 -23.92 6.68
CA GLU A 12 -28.95 -23.08 6.80
C GLU A 12 -29.25 -22.07 7.92
N ALA A 13 -28.40 -22.04 8.93
CA ALA A 13 -28.44 -20.97 9.91
C ALA A 13 -28.16 -19.67 9.17
N ALA A 14 -29.19 -18.83 9.05
CA ALA A 14 -29.03 -17.43 8.66
C ALA A 14 -27.90 -16.83 9.52
N PRO A 15 -26.86 -16.20 8.93
CA PRO A 15 -25.91 -15.46 9.72
C PRO A 15 -26.68 -14.31 10.37
N GLY A 16 -26.90 -14.44 11.67
CA GLY A 16 -27.68 -13.51 12.48
C GLY A 16 -27.25 -12.08 12.23
N ALA A 17 -28.14 -11.33 11.57
CA ALA A 17 -28.21 -9.89 11.67
C ALA A 17 -28.44 -9.54 13.14
N GLY A 18 -27.39 -9.08 13.84
CA GLY A 18 -27.56 -8.70 15.23
C GLY A 18 -26.27 -8.58 16.04
N ARG A 19 -25.32 -7.76 15.60
CA ARG A 19 -24.35 -7.18 16.54
C ARG A 19 -23.98 -5.74 16.17
N GLY A 20 -24.71 -4.83 16.80
CA GLY A 20 -24.26 -3.47 17.08
C GLY A 20 -24.36 -2.50 15.92
N ALA A 21 -25.46 -1.73 15.91
CA ALA A 21 -25.47 -0.41 15.32
C ALA A 21 -24.36 0.44 15.98
N ARG A 22 -23.17 0.45 15.39
CA ARG A 22 -22.11 1.42 15.67
C ARG A 22 -21.86 2.20 14.38
N SER A 23 -22.52 3.36 14.33
CA SER A 23 -22.12 4.61 13.66
C SER A 23 -21.45 4.48 12.29
N GLY A 24 -22.17 4.93 11.25
CA GLY A 24 -21.89 4.78 9.82
C GLY A 24 -20.58 5.34 9.25
N LEU A 25 -19.59 5.71 10.07
CA LEU A 25 -18.20 5.93 9.64
C LEU A 25 -17.26 4.78 10.03
N ALA A 26 -17.53 4.09 11.15
CA ALA A 26 -16.73 2.95 11.61
C ALA A 26 -16.97 1.68 10.77
N ALA A 27 -18.11 1.60 10.09
CA ALA A 27 -18.44 0.51 9.17
C ALA A 27 -17.78 0.66 7.78
N TYR A 28 -17.44 1.89 7.36
CA TYR A 28 -16.71 2.13 6.11
C TYR A 28 -15.21 1.91 6.26
N PHE A 29 -14.63 2.36 7.38
CA PHE A 29 -13.24 2.06 7.73
C PHE A 29 -13.14 0.64 8.30
N PHE A 30 -13.23 -0.38 7.43
CA PHE A 30 -12.84 -1.74 7.77
C PHE A 30 -11.30 -1.82 7.86
N LEU A 31 -10.76 -1.15 8.89
CA LEU A 31 -9.38 -1.21 9.36
C LEU A 31 -9.07 -2.60 9.96
N GLY A 32 -9.59 -3.69 9.40
CA GLY A 32 -9.38 -5.05 9.90
C GLY A 32 -8.43 -5.92 9.10
N ARG A 33 -8.23 -5.65 7.80
CA ARG A 33 -7.71 -6.69 6.87
C ARG A 33 -6.24 -6.53 6.42
N LEU A 34 -5.54 -5.48 6.85
CA LEU A 34 -4.13 -5.24 6.54
C LEU A 34 -3.33 -5.19 7.85
N PRO A 35 -2.13 -5.80 7.95
CA PRO A 35 -1.34 -5.77 9.17
C PRO A 35 -1.15 -4.32 9.65
N TRP A 36 -1.31 -4.12 10.96
CA TRP A 36 -1.26 -2.80 11.61
C TRP A 36 0.01 -2.02 11.24
N SER A 37 1.14 -2.73 11.10
CA SER A 37 2.42 -2.19 10.63
C SER A 37 2.33 -1.51 9.27
N ARG A 38 1.63 -2.12 8.31
CA ARG A 38 1.52 -1.60 6.93
C ARG A 38 0.65 -0.34 6.86
N ARG A 39 -0.31 -0.20 7.76
CA ARG A 39 -1.08 1.05 7.89
C ARG A 39 -0.27 2.17 8.50
N ILE A 40 0.52 1.86 9.54
CA ILE A 40 1.43 2.83 10.13
C ILE A 40 2.43 3.29 9.07
N LEU A 41 3.00 2.38 8.28
CA LEU A 41 3.94 2.72 7.20
C LEU A 41 3.29 3.64 6.14
N LYS A 42 2.12 3.28 5.63
CA LYS A 42 1.36 4.13 4.67
C LYS A 42 1.02 5.50 5.26
N GLY A 43 0.63 5.55 6.54
CA GLY A 43 0.34 6.79 7.24
C GLY A 43 1.59 7.65 7.46
N LEU A 44 2.71 7.03 7.84
CA LEU A 44 3.98 7.71 8.03
C LEU A 44 4.53 8.25 6.71
N GLN A 45 4.40 7.48 5.62
CA GLN A 45 4.76 7.91 4.27
C GLN A 45 3.96 9.15 3.86
N LEU A 46 2.64 9.14 4.08
CA LEU A 46 1.77 10.28 3.80
C LEU A 46 2.17 11.51 4.64
N LEU A 47 2.39 11.33 5.94
CA LEU A 47 2.81 12.41 6.84
C LEU A 47 4.15 13.00 6.42
N LEU A 48 5.16 12.17 6.14
CA LEU A 48 6.49 12.65 5.76
C LEU A 48 6.50 13.32 4.39
N SER A 49 5.75 12.80 3.41
CA SER A 49 5.60 13.47 2.11
C SER A 49 4.87 14.82 2.23
N LEU A 50 3.86 14.91 3.10
CA LEU A 50 3.20 16.18 3.41
C LEU A 50 4.13 17.16 4.11
N LEU A 51 4.91 16.71 5.09
CA LEU A 51 5.91 17.55 5.77
C LEU A 51 6.96 18.04 4.79
N ALA A 52 7.46 17.19 3.89
CA ALA A 52 8.40 17.58 2.85
C ALA A 52 7.80 18.65 1.93
N PHE A 53 6.54 18.48 1.51
CA PHE A 53 5.82 19.48 0.71
C PHE A 53 5.64 20.82 1.45
N ILE A 54 5.20 20.79 2.72
CA ILE A 54 5.02 22.02 3.52
C ILE A 54 6.36 22.72 3.77
N CYS A 55 7.42 21.98 4.05
CA CYS A 55 8.74 22.55 4.27
C CYS A 55 9.28 23.23 3.00
N GLU A 56 8.96 22.68 1.82
CA GLU A 56 9.33 23.24 0.53
C GLU A 56 8.55 24.53 0.21
N GLU A 57 7.23 24.53 0.39
CA GLU A 57 6.36 25.70 0.13
C GLU A 57 6.73 26.91 1.03
N VAL A 58 7.29 26.65 2.21
CA VAL A 58 7.72 27.69 3.16
C VAL A 58 9.06 28.33 2.76
N VAL A 59 9.81 27.73 1.83
CA VAL A 59 11.06 28.31 1.28
C VAL A 59 10.71 29.41 0.29
N SER A 60 10.70 30.67 0.74
CA SER A 60 10.33 31.84 -0.08
C SER A 60 11.48 32.43 -0.92
N GLU A 61 12.71 31.94 -0.78
CA GLU A 61 13.92 32.50 -1.39
C GLU A 61 14.66 31.40 -2.16
N CYS A 62 14.74 31.47 -3.48
CA CYS A 62 15.49 30.50 -4.28
C CYS A 62 16.30 31.14 -5.40
N THR A 63 17.60 30.86 -5.39
CA THR A 63 18.59 31.34 -6.37
C THR A 63 18.75 30.39 -7.56
N LEU A 64 18.25 29.15 -7.45
CA LEU A 64 18.27 28.11 -8.50
C LEU A 64 16.97 27.30 -8.49
N CYS A 65 15.86 27.92 -8.94
CA CYS A 65 14.51 27.36 -8.80
C CYS A 65 14.25 26.01 -9.49
N GLY A 66 15.15 25.53 -10.36
CA GLY A 66 14.94 24.27 -11.09
C GLY A 66 14.87 23.02 -10.21
N GLY A 67 15.70 22.95 -9.16
CA GLY A 67 15.73 21.81 -8.25
C GLY A 67 14.48 21.73 -7.36
N LEU A 68 14.02 22.88 -6.85
CA LEU A 68 12.81 22.95 -6.03
C LEU A 68 11.55 22.60 -6.80
N TYR A 69 11.34 23.17 -7.99
CA TYR A 69 10.13 22.85 -8.76
C TYR A 69 10.02 21.36 -9.11
N PHE A 70 11.16 20.71 -9.36
CA PHE A 70 11.18 19.26 -9.58
C PHE A 70 10.84 18.49 -8.32
N PHE A 71 11.42 18.89 -7.17
CA PHE A 71 11.13 18.26 -5.89
C PHE A 71 9.69 18.48 -5.43
N GLU A 72 9.13 19.68 -5.61
CA GLU A 72 7.74 20.04 -5.35
C GLU A 72 6.77 19.16 -6.12
N PHE A 73 6.98 19.03 -7.45
CA PHE A 73 6.14 18.18 -8.30
C PHE A 73 6.17 16.72 -7.85
N VAL A 74 7.37 16.21 -7.54
CA VAL A 74 7.55 14.83 -7.09
C VAL A 74 6.96 14.61 -5.69
N SER A 75 7.09 15.57 -4.79
CA SER A 75 6.55 15.50 -3.42
C SER A 75 5.02 15.55 -3.42
N CYS A 76 4.43 16.47 -4.19
CA CYS A 76 2.99 16.57 -4.37
C CYS A 76 2.40 15.30 -5.00
N SER A 77 3.01 14.79 -6.07
CA SER A 77 2.56 13.54 -6.70
C SER A 77 2.70 12.34 -5.76
N ALA A 78 3.78 12.23 -4.99
CA ALA A 78 3.97 11.18 -4.00
C ALA A 78 2.93 11.24 -2.86
N PHE A 79 2.60 12.44 -2.39
CA PHE A 79 1.55 12.68 -1.40
C PHE A 79 0.17 12.25 -1.95
N LEU A 80 -0.21 12.73 -3.13
CA LEU A 80 -1.49 12.40 -3.76
C LEU A 80 -1.62 10.89 -4.03
N LEU A 81 -0.56 10.25 -4.52
CA LEU A 81 -0.56 8.80 -4.75
C LEU A 81 -0.68 8.02 -3.44
N SER A 82 0.01 8.45 -2.38
CA SER A 82 -0.10 7.83 -1.05
C SER A 82 -1.50 8.00 -0.46
N LEU A 83 -2.12 9.16 -0.65
CA LEU A 83 -3.48 9.47 -0.22
C LEU A 83 -4.50 8.61 -0.98
N VAL A 84 -4.40 8.51 -2.31
CA VAL A 84 -5.28 7.67 -3.12
C VAL A 84 -5.14 6.20 -2.72
N LEU A 85 -3.93 5.69 -2.52
CA LEU A 85 -3.71 4.33 -2.04
C LEU A 85 -4.35 4.11 -0.67
N LEU A 86 -4.19 5.05 0.26
CA LEU A 86 -4.83 5.00 1.57
C LEU A 86 -6.35 4.95 1.45
N ILE A 87 -6.95 5.79 0.61
CA ILE A 87 -8.41 5.79 0.35
C ILE A 87 -8.85 4.43 -0.20
N VAL A 88 -8.14 3.87 -1.18
CA VAL A 88 -8.44 2.56 -1.76
C VAL A 88 -8.37 1.45 -0.69
N TYR A 89 -7.38 1.50 0.20
CA TYR A 89 -7.27 0.55 1.32
C TYR A 89 -8.35 0.74 2.39
N CYS A 90 -8.83 1.96 2.60
CA CYS A 90 -9.90 2.26 3.55
C CYS A 90 -11.30 2.00 3.00
N THR A 91 -11.45 1.93 1.67
CA THR A 91 -12.75 1.76 1.00
C THR A 91 -13.02 0.28 0.70
N PRO A 92 -14.27 -0.23 0.82
CA PRO A 92 -14.62 -1.61 0.47
C PRO A 92 -14.50 -1.94 -1.03
N VAL A 93 -14.09 -0.98 -1.88
CA VAL A 93 -13.79 -1.22 -3.30
C VAL A 93 -12.72 -2.31 -3.47
N HIS A 94 -11.81 -2.47 -2.49
CA HIS A 94 -10.83 -3.56 -2.50
C HIS A 94 -11.48 -4.96 -2.48
N ASP A 95 -12.69 -5.15 -1.95
CA ASP A 95 -13.38 -6.45 -2.00
C ASP A 95 -13.99 -6.74 -3.39
N ARG A 96 -14.10 -5.72 -4.26
CA ARG A 96 -14.61 -5.85 -5.64
C ARG A 96 -13.51 -6.06 -6.67
N VAL A 97 -12.25 -5.84 -6.30
CA VAL A 97 -11.08 -5.96 -7.18
C VAL A 97 -10.20 -7.08 -6.66
N ASP A 98 -9.70 -7.95 -7.54
CA ASP A 98 -8.81 -9.06 -7.16
C ASP A 98 -7.65 -8.57 -6.29
N ALA A 99 -7.62 -8.99 -5.02
CA ALA A 99 -6.62 -8.61 -4.04
C ALA A 99 -5.17 -8.86 -4.52
N GLY A 100 -4.97 -9.90 -5.33
CA GLY A 100 -3.67 -10.22 -5.92
C GLY A 100 -3.19 -9.18 -6.92
N LYS A 101 -4.09 -8.62 -7.75
CA LYS A 101 -3.77 -7.60 -8.75
C LYS A 101 -3.53 -6.24 -8.08
N VAL A 102 -4.36 -5.88 -7.09
CA VAL A 102 -4.19 -4.65 -6.31
C VAL A 102 -2.86 -4.63 -5.58
N LYS A 103 -2.50 -5.73 -4.88
CA LYS A 103 -1.21 -5.82 -4.17
C LYS A 103 -0.02 -5.74 -5.13
N SER A 104 -0.15 -6.24 -6.37
CA SER A 104 0.93 -6.16 -7.37
C SER A 104 1.08 -4.74 -7.89
N SER A 105 -0.03 -4.08 -8.21
CA SER A 105 -0.04 -2.68 -8.62
C SER A 105 0.51 -1.76 -7.53
N ASP A 106 0.10 -1.96 -6.27
CA ASP A 106 0.59 -1.19 -5.11
C ASP A 106 2.12 -1.30 -4.96
N PHE A 107 2.68 -2.48 -5.23
CA PHE A 107 4.13 -2.69 -5.24
C PHE A 107 4.83 -1.84 -6.32
N TYR A 108 4.35 -1.87 -7.56
CA TYR A 108 4.94 -1.06 -8.65
C TYR A 108 4.76 0.44 -8.42
N ILE A 109 3.61 0.88 -7.90
CA ILE A 109 3.35 2.29 -7.60
C ILE A 109 4.28 2.77 -6.50
N THR A 110 4.43 2.00 -5.41
CA THR A 110 5.29 2.38 -4.29
C THR A 110 6.77 2.34 -4.68
N LEU A 111 7.20 1.36 -5.49
CA LEU A 111 8.55 1.32 -6.04
C LEU A 111 8.82 2.52 -6.96
N GLY A 112 7.90 2.81 -7.89
CA GLY A 112 8.04 3.93 -8.83
C GLY A 112 8.11 5.27 -8.11
N THR A 113 7.18 5.51 -7.18
CA THR A 113 7.16 6.75 -6.37
C THR A 113 8.39 6.86 -5.48
N GLY A 114 8.80 5.79 -4.80
CA GLY A 114 10.02 5.77 -3.99
C GLY A 114 11.28 6.08 -4.79
N CYS A 115 11.46 5.49 -5.98
CA CYS A 115 12.60 5.77 -6.86
C CYS A 115 12.63 7.22 -7.34
N VAL A 116 11.51 7.75 -7.81
CA VAL A 116 11.43 9.13 -8.30
C VAL A 116 11.65 10.12 -7.15
N PHE A 117 11.08 9.85 -5.97
CA PHE A 117 11.23 10.67 -4.77
C PHE A 117 12.68 10.68 -4.24
N LEU A 118 13.37 9.53 -4.29
CA LEU A 118 14.80 9.44 -3.97
C LEU A 118 15.65 10.25 -4.96
N LEU A 119 15.39 10.12 -6.26
CA LEU A 119 16.09 10.92 -7.29
C LEU A 119 15.87 12.41 -7.09
N ALA A 120 14.64 12.83 -6.80
CA ALA A 120 14.32 14.22 -6.50
C ALA A 120 15.08 14.73 -5.27
N SER A 121 15.19 13.91 -4.22
CA SER A 121 15.97 14.24 -3.00
C SER A 121 17.47 14.40 -3.30
N ILE A 122 18.06 13.55 -4.18
CA ILE A 122 19.46 13.66 -4.61
C ILE A 122 19.70 14.94 -5.43
N ILE A 123 18.79 15.26 -6.34
CA ILE A 123 18.88 16.47 -7.16
C ILE A 123 18.79 17.69 -6.25
N PHE A 124 17.82 17.70 -5.33
CA PHE A 124 17.58 18.82 -4.43
C PHE A 124 18.77 19.10 -3.49
N VAL A 125 19.36 18.06 -2.88
CA VAL A 125 20.58 18.23 -2.07
C VAL A 125 21.77 18.71 -2.90
N SER A 126 21.83 18.38 -4.19
CA SER A 126 22.93 18.83 -5.07
C SER A 126 22.80 20.30 -5.47
N THR A 127 21.61 20.89 -5.37
CA THR A 127 21.32 22.24 -5.85
C THR A 127 21.05 23.27 -4.75
N HIS A 128 21.02 22.87 -3.47
CA HIS A 128 20.65 23.76 -2.37
C HIS A 128 21.71 24.85 -2.08
N ALA A 129 21.25 26.02 -1.64
CA ALA A 129 22.06 27.18 -1.29
C ALA A 129 22.41 27.23 0.22
N GLY A 130 21.92 26.26 1.00
CA GLY A 130 22.30 26.09 2.41
C GLY A 130 21.44 26.90 3.37
N THR A 131 20.24 27.32 2.96
CA THR A 131 19.31 28.00 3.87
C THR A 131 18.75 27.01 4.91
N SER A 132 18.39 27.51 6.09
CA SER A 132 17.87 26.63 7.16
C SER A 132 16.60 25.89 6.78
N ALA A 133 15.76 26.50 5.93
CA ALA A 133 14.53 25.91 5.44
C ALA A 133 14.81 24.82 4.37
N GLU A 134 15.74 25.06 3.45
CA GLU A 134 16.20 24.04 2.49
C GLU A 134 16.78 22.81 3.20
N ILE A 135 17.62 23.02 4.22
CA ILE A 135 18.20 21.92 4.99
C ILE A 135 17.10 21.08 5.66
N ALA A 136 16.07 21.72 6.20
CA ALA A 136 14.94 21.00 6.79
C ALA A 136 14.19 20.17 5.73
N ALA A 137 13.88 20.75 4.57
CA ALA A 137 13.24 20.06 3.47
C ALA A 137 14.07 18.86 2.97
N ILE A 138 15.40 18.99 2.88
CA ILE A 138 16.33 17.89 2.54
C ILE A 138 16.23 16.74 3.55
N VAL A 139 16.28 17.05 4.85
CA VAL A 139 16.21 16.03 5.91
C VAL A 139 14.87 15.28 5.85
N PHE A 140 13.75 16.00 5.72
CA PHE A 140 12.44 15.37 5.60
C PHE A 140 12.30 14.58 4.29
N GLY A 141 12.90 15.03 3.20
CA GLY A 141 13.00 14.29 1.94
C GLY A 141 13.72 12.95 2.14
N PHE A 142 14.93 12.94 2.69
CA PHE A 142 15.63 11.67 2.93
C PHE A 142 14.88 10.75 3.89
N MET A 143 14.25 11.29 4.94
CA MET A 143 13.41 10.50 5.84
C MET A 143 12.22 9.86 5.12
N ALA A 144 11.54 10.60 4.25
CA ALA A 144 10.49 10.06 3.40
C ALA A 144 11.01 8.97 2.45
N SER A 145 12.16 9.19 1.78
CA SER A 145 12.80 8.17 0.94
C SER A 145 13.10 6.88 1.71
N LEU A 146 13.59 6.98 2.96
CA LEU A 146 13.85 5.82 3.81
C LEU A 146 12.56 5.07 4.15
N VAL A 147 11.47 5.77 4.45
CA VAL A 147 10.17 5.12 4.71
C VAL A 147 9.62 4.42 3.46
N PHE A 148 9.73 5.04 2.28
CA PHE A 148 9.40 4.40 1.00
C PHE A 148 10.25 3.13 0.77
N LEU A 149 11.54 3.18 1.08
CA LEU A 149 12.46 2.05 0.95
C LEU A 149 12.09 0.92 1.92
N ILE A 150 11.77 1.25 3.17
CA ILE A 150 11.32 0.28 4.18
C ILE A 150 10.00 -0.39 3.73
N ASP A 151 9.02 0.38 3.25
CA ASP A 151 7.75 -0.19 2.76
C ASP A 151 8.00 -1.11 1.56
N PHE A 152 8.89 -0.73 0.64
CA PHE A 152 9.32 -1.57 -0.47
C PHE A 152 9.96 -2.89 -0.01
N VAL A 153 10.89 -2.82 0.95
CA VAL A 153 11.57 -3.99 1.50
C VAL A 153 10.57 -4.92 2.21
N VAL A 154 9.66 -4.38 3.02
CA VAL A 154 8.61 -5.16 3.67
C VAL A 154 7.74 -5.88 2.63
N MET A 155 7.30 -5.17 1.58
CA MET A 155 6.53 -5.79 0.49
C MET A 155 7.32 -6.86 -0.26
N LEU A 156 8.62 -6.65 -0.50
CA LEU A 156 9.48 -7.67 -1.10
C LEU A 156 9.59 -8.92 -0.24
N HIS A 157 9.73 -8.76 1.07
CA HIS A 157 9.79 -9.89 2.00
C HIS A 157 8.49 -10.68 2.00
N GLU A 158 7.33 -10.01 2.06
CA GLU A 158 6.02 -10.66 1.94
C GLU A 158 5.88 -11.41 0.61
N ARG A 159 6.28 -10.80 -0.51
CA ARG A 159 6.24 -11.42 -1.84
C ARG A 159 7.13 -12.64 -1.95
N ARG A 160 8.34 -12.58 -1.39
CA ARG A 160 9.25 -13.73 -1.34
C ARG A 160 8.66 -14.85 -0.48
N GLN A 161 8.08 -14.53 0.67
CA GLN A 161 7.41 -15.52 1.53
C GLN A 161 6.24 -16.19 0.80
N GLU A 162 5.36 -15.41 0.16
CA GLU A 162 4.25 -15.94 -0.66
C GLU A 162 4.74 -16.86 -1.79
N SER A 163 5.83 -16.48 -2.46
CA SER A 163 6.43 -17.28 -3.54
C SER A 163 7.02 -18.59 -3.01
N GLN A 164 7.67 -18.55 -1.85
CA GLN A 164 8.23 -19.73 -1.19
C GLN A 164 7.16 -20.66 -0.60
N LEU A 165 5.97 -20.15 -0.24
CA LEU A 165 4.83 -20.97 0.16
C LEU A 165 4.09 -21.58 -1.05
N ARG A 166 4.05 -20.90 -2.19
CA ARG A 166 3.49 -21.45 -3.43
C ARG A 166 4.35 -22.54 -4.08
N LYS A 167 5.67 -22.45 -3.94
CA LYS A 167 6.62 -23.42 -4.51
C LYS A 167 6.43 -24.87 -3.98
N PRO A 168 6.21 -25.13 -2.68
CA PRO A 168 5.94 -26.48 -2.16
C PRO A 168 4.56 -27.00 -2.56
N GLU A 169 3.54 -26.15 -2.69
CA GLU A 169 2.20 -26.58 -3.13
C GLU A 169 2.20 -27.06 -4.59
N ASN A 170 2.92 -26.35 -5.48
CA ASN A 170 3.08 -26.77 -6.86
C ASN A 170 3.90 -28.07 -7.00
N ASN A 171 4.92 -28.25 -6.15
CA ASN A 171 5.71 -29.48 -6.12
C ASN A 171 4.88 -30.66 -5.59
N ALA A 172 4.13 -30.47 -4.50
CA ALA A 172 3.25 -31.50 -3.92
C ALA A 172 2.11 -31.89 -4.87
N ARG A 173 1.53 -30.93 -5.60
CA ARG A 173 0.51 -31.21 -6.62
C ARG A 173 1.09 -31.91 -7.86
N ALA A 174 2.34 -31.63 -8.22
CA ALA A 174 3.04 -32.34 -9.30
C ALA A 174 3.39 -33.78 -8.89
N GLU A 175 3.79 -34.02 -7.63
CA GLU A 175 3.95 -35.36 -7.06
C GLU A 175 2.63 -36.14 -7.03
N ALA A 176 1.54 -35.53 -6.55
CA ALA A 176 0.22 -36.17 -6.50
C ALA A 176 -0.38 -36.50 -7.88
N LEU A 177 0.03 -35.79 -8.95
CA LEU A 177 -0.39 -36.09 -10.33
C LEU A 177 0.49 -37.17 -10.98
N THR A 178 1.69 -37.42 -10.46
CA THR A 178 2.63 -38.44 -10.96
C THR A 178 2.55 -39.74 -10.18
N GLU A 179 1.85 -39.78 -9.05
CA GLU A 179 1.50 -41.02 -8.36
C GLU A 179 0.51 -41.81 -9.24
N PRO A 180 0.90 -42.99 -9.77
CA PRO A 180 -0.01 -43.80 -10.57
C PRO A 180 -1.17 -44.23 -9.67
N LEU A 181 -2.39 -43.97 -10.15
CA LEU A 181 -3.64 -44.43 -9.56
C LEU A 181 -3.66 -45.97 -9.59
N ASN A 182 -2.94 -46.62 -8.67
CA ASN A 182 -2.73 -48.05 -8.69
C ASN A 182 -3.58 -48.73 -7.60
N ALA A 183 -4.38 -49.68 -8.10
CA ALA A 183 -5.28 -50.64 -7.44
C ALA A 183 -6.69 -50.16 -7.08
#